data_AF-A0A9D9MFC8-F1
#
_entry.id   AF-A0A9D9MFC8-F1
#
_cell.length_a   1.000
_cell.length_b   1.000
_cell.length_c   1.000
_cell.angle_alpha   90.00
_cell.angle_beta   90.00
_cell.angle_gamma   90.00
#
_symmetry.space_group_name_H-M   'P 1'
#
loop_
_entity.id
_entity.type
_entity.pdbx_description
1 polymer ?
#
loop_
_entity_poly.entity_id
_entity_poly.type
_entity_poly.pdbx_seq_one_letter_code
_entity_poly.pdbx_strand_id
1 'polypeptide(L)'
;MKLADDDFALFDLPRRFAQERSVLDARWRSLQAEVHPDRFAAEGAAAQRVAMQWAVRVNEAYQRLKDPLQRGAYLCELAGQHVDAENNTAMPPAFLMQQMEWREALDDARTPAQVEALAADVAGHRRRDLEALRVLIDERGDMAAAAQQLRALMFVERFAADVDRRLEALEQ
;
A
#
# COMPACT_ATOMS: atom_id res chain seq x y z
N MET A 1 -19.46 -15.54 4.76
CA MET A 1 -18.22 -15.34 3.99
C MET A 1 -18.44 -15.87 2.59
N LYS A 2 -18.58 -15.02 1.58
CA LYS A 2 -18.55 -15.46 0.18
C LYS A 2 -17.16 -15.16 -0.37
N LEU A 3 -16.61 -16.07 -1.17
CA LEU A 3 -15.26 -15.90 -1.74
C LEU A 3 -15.16 -14.63 -2.61
N ALA A 4 -16.31 -14.19 -3.15
CA ALA A 4 -16.46 -13.02 -4.00
C ALA A 4 -16.70 -11.70 -3.25
N ASP A 5 -16.79 -11.70 -1.92
CA ASP A 5 -16.90 -10.47 -1.15
C ASP A 5 -15.60 -9.65 -1.30
N ASP A 6 -15.70 -8.31 -1.27
CA ASP A 6 -14.54 -7.44 -1.25
C ASP A 6 -13.73 -7.60 0.04
N ASP A 7 -12.46 -7.19 0.05
CA ASP A 7 -11.56 -7.46 1.17
C ASP A 7 -12.03 -6.81 2.48
N PHE A 8 -12.68 -5.64 2.41
CA PHE A 8 -13.18 -4.97 3.60
C PHE A 8 -14.35 -5.75 4.21
N ALA A 9 -15.27 -6.23 3.37
CA ALA A 9 -16.36 -7.11 3.80
C ALA A 9 -15.83 -8.44 4.35
N LEU A 10 -14.80 -9.04 3.73
CA LEU A 10 -14.14 -10.25 4.23
C LEU A 10 -13.55 -10.07 5.62
N PHE A 11 -12.98 -8.90 5.90
CA PHE A 11 -12.32 -8.57 7.17
C PHE A 11 -13.25 -7.95 8.22
N ASP A 12 -14.54 -7.75 7.88
CA ASP A 12 -15.49 -7.02 8.72
C ASP A 12 -14.93 -5.62 9.11
N LEU A 13 -14.46 -4.90 8.09
CA LEU A 13 -13.89 -3.56 8.20
C LEU A 13 -14.68 -2.56 7.35
N PRO A 14 -14.75 -1.28 7.77
CA PRO A 14 -15.30 -0.23 6.93
C PRO A 14 -14.42 0.00 5.70
N ARG A 15 -15.05 0.28 4.55
CA ARG A 15 -14.39 0.69 3.30
C ARG A 15 -13.85 2.12 3.43
N ARG A 16 -12.71 2.26 4.11
CA ARG A 16 -12.01 3.52 4.34
C ARG A 16 -10.50 3.32 4.23
N PHE A 17 -9.79 4.39 3.90
CA PHE A 17 -8.34 4.43 3.83
C PHE A 17 -7.70 4.34 5.23
N ALA A 18 -8.27 5.02 6.23
CA ALA A 18 -7.79 4.96 7.60
C ALA A 18 -8.08 3.59 8.25
N GLN A 19 -7.07 2.75 8.39
CA GLN A 19 -7.19 1.45 9.05
C GLN A 19 -6.24 1.36 10.24
N GLU A 20 -6.80 0.93 11.37
CA GLU A 20 -6.01 0.65 12.57
C GLU A 20 -5.30 -0.69 12.40
N ARG A 21 -3.96 -0.67 12.46
CA ARG A 21 -3.15 -1.86 12.20
C ARG A 21 -3.43 -2.99 13.18
N SER A 22 -3.65 -2.66 14.46
CA SER A 22 -4.00 -3.62 15.51
C SER A 22 -5.31 -4.36 15.21
N VAL A 23 -6.33 -3.63 14.72
CA VAL A 23 -7.63 -4.20 14.35
C VAL A 23 -7.48 -5.11 13.14
N LEU A 24 -6.78 -4.66 12.10
CA LEU A 24 -6.53 -5.47 10.89
C LEU A 24 -5.77 -6.76 11.22
N ASP A 25 -4.72 -6.68 12.05
CA ASP A 25 -3.93 -7.83 12.46
C ASP A 25 -4.76 -8.82 13.30
N ALA A 26 -5.65 -8.33 14.17
CA ALA A 26 -6.55 -9.17 14.95
C ALA A 26 -7.56 -9.92 14.06
N ARG A 27 -8.16 -9.22 13.08
CA ARG A 27 -9.08 -9.81 12.10
C ARG A 27 -8.38 -10.87 11.25
N TRP A 28 -7.18 -10.58 10.76
CA TRP A 28 -6.37 -11.54 10.00
C TRP A 28 -6.12 -12.82 10.79
N ARG A 29 -5.70 -12.72 12.05
CA ARG A 29 -5.44 -13.90 12.91
C ARG A 29 -6.69 -14.74 13.14
N SER A 30 -7.84 -14.10 13.36
CA SER A 30 -9.14 -14.81 13.52
C SER A 30 -9.48 -15.58 12.25
N LEU A 31 -9.45 -14.92 11.10
CA LEU A 31 -9.77 -15.52 9.81
C LEU A 31 -8.80 -16.67 9.47
N GLN A 32 -7.49 -16.46 9.64
CA GLN A 32 -6.49 -17.51 9.43
C GLN A 32 -6.74 -18.74 10.30
N ALA A 33 -7.09 -18.53 11.57
CA ALA A 33 -7.42 -19.63 12.46
C ALA A 33 -8.69 -20.37 12.02
N GLU A 34 -9.64 -19.74 11.34
CA GLU A 34 -10.86 -20.39 10.83
C GLU A 34 -10.60 -21.20 9.56
N VAL A 35 -9.71 -20.72 8.69
CA VAL A 35 -9.49 -21.29 7.35
C VAL A 35 -8.21 -22.15 7.25
N HIS A 36 -7.54 -22.43 8.37
CA HIS A 36 -6.30 -23.20 8.38
C HIS A 36 -6.52 -24.64 7.88
N PRO A 37 -5.75 -25.14 6.89
CA PRO A 37 -5.94 -26.49 6.33
C PRO A 37 -5.93 -27.62 7.36
N ASP A 38 -5.09 -27.51 8.40
CA ASP A 38 -4.98 -28.53 9.46
C ASP A 38 -6.30 -28.76 10.22
N ARG A 39 -7.19 -27.75 10.29
CA ARG A 39 -8.51 -27.92 10.92
C ARG A 39 -9.40 -28.89 10.17
N PHE A 40 -9.20 -28.96 8.85
CA PHE A 40 -9.97 -29.80 7.94
C PHE A 40 -9.22 -31.09 7.61
N ALA A 41 -8.15 -31.41 8.35
CA ALA A 41 -7.31 -32.57 8.07
C ALA A 41 -8.12 -33.88 8.08
N ALA A 42 -9.04 -33.99 9.04
CA ALA A 42 -9.93 -35.14 9.22
C ALA A 42 -11.13 -35.17 8.24
N GLU A 43 -11.41 -34.07 7.53
CA GLU A 43 -12.56 -33.93 6.61
C GLU A 43 -12.21 -34.33 5.16
N GLY A 44 -10.96 -34.75 4.93
CA GLY A 44 -10.49 -35.26 3.66
C GLY A 44 -9.92 -34.22 2.70
N ALA A 45 -9.29 -34.69 1.63
CA ALA A 45 -8.50 -33.85 0.72
C ALA A 45 -9.31 -32.76 0.01
N ALA A 46 -10.61 -32.96 -0.22
CA ALA A 46 -11.46 -31.94 -0.81
C ALA A 46 -11.64 -30.73 0.13
N ALA A 47 -11.94 -30.98 1.41
CA ALA A 47 -12.10 -29.94 2.43
C ALA A 47 -10.78 -29.18 2.67
N GLN A 48 -9.67 -29.91 2.78
CA GLN A 48 -8.34 -29.29 2.93
C GLN A 48 -7.98 -28.36 1.76
N ARG A 49 -8.33 -28.74 0.51
CA ARG A 49 -8.09 -27.88 -0.66
C ARG A 49 -8.92 -26.60 -0.62
N VAL A 50 -10.18 -26.68 -0.19
CA VAL A 50 -11.03 -25.49 -0.03
C VAL A 50 -10.48 -24.58 1.07
N ALA A 51 -10.06 -25.15 2.20
CA ALA A 51 -9.40 -24.39 3.28
C ALA A 51 -8.12 -23.68 2.79
N MET A 52 -7.29 -24.35 1.98
CA MET A 52 -6.11 -23.75 1.37
C MET A 52 -6.45 -22.54 0.48
N GLN A 53 -7.50 -22.65 -0.36
CA GLN A 53 -7.96 -21.53 -1.19
C GLN A 53 -8.39 -20.33 -0.33
N TRP A 54 -9.07 -20.58 0.78
CA TRP A 54 -9.45 -19.54 1.72
C TRP A 54 -8.26 -18.91 2.44
N ALA A 55 -7.27 -19.72 2.87
CA ALA A 55 -6.05 -19.22 3.49
C ALA A 55 -5.27 -18.27 2.56
N VAL A 56 -5.21 -18.61 1.27
CA VAL A 56 -4.62 -17.73 0.24
C VAL A 56 -5.44 -16.45 0.10
N ARG A 57 -6.76 -16.54 -0.09
CA ARG A 57 -7.66 -15.38 -0.23
C ARG A 57 -7.58 -14.40 0.95
N VAL A 58 -7.49 -14.92 2.18
CA VAL A 58 -7.34 -14.13 3.42
C VAL A 58 -5.98 -13.45 3.47
N ASN A 59 -4.91 -14.12 3.07
CA ASN A 59 -3.57 -13.52 3.03
C ASN A 59 -3.47 -12.42 1.98
N GLU A 60 -4.02 -12.63 0.78
CA GLU A 60 -4.03 -11.61 -0.27
C GLU A 60 -4.77 -10.34 0.17
N ALA A 61 -5.98 -10.50 0.75
CA ALA A 61 -6.71 -9.39 1.33
C ALA A 61 -5.92 -8.68 2.44
N TYR A 62 -5.31 -9.45 3.35
CA TYR A 62 -4.52 -8.86 4.42
C TYR A 62 -3.35 -8.03 3.89
N GLN A 63 -2.59 -8.53 2.91
CA GLN A 63 -1.47 -7.78 2.34
C GLN A 63 -1.97 -6.49 1.67
N ARG A 64 -3.05 -6.58 0.87
CA ARG A 64 -3.64 -5.43 0.19
C ARG A 64 -4.16 -4.38 1.17
N LEU A 65 -4.88 -4.80 2.20
CA LEU A 65 -5.44 -3.90 3.21
C LEU A 65 -4.39 -3.35 4.20
N LYS A 66 -3.24 -4.01 4.34
CA LYS A 66 -2.19 -3.59 5.26
C LYS A 66 -1.33 -2.47 4.68
N ASP A 67 -1.01 -2.58 3.39
CA ASP A 67 -0.22 -1.60 2.68
C ASP A 67 -1.08 -0.38 2.29
N PRO A 68 -0.76 0.85 2.72
CA PRO A 68 -1.58 2.02 2.41
C PRO A 68 -1.72 2.31 0.91
N LEU A 69 -0.68 2.05 0.12
CA LEU A 69 -0.68 2.31 -1.32
C LEU A 69 -1.61 1.32 -2.03
N GLN A 70 -1.48 0.03 -1.73
CA GLN A 70 -2.38 -1.01 -2.26
C GLN A 70 -3.81 -0.82 -1.79
N ARG A 71 -4.02 -0.45 -0.51
CA ARG A 71 -5.34 -0.18 0.05
C ARG A 71 -6.01 1.01 -0.63
N GLY A 72 -5.28 2.10 -0.86
CA GLY A 72 -5.78 3.27 -1.55
C GLY A 72 -6.15 2.97 -3.00
N ALA A 73 -5.27 2.25 -3.73
CA ALA A 73 -5.54 1.82 -5.10
C ALA A 73 -6.79 0.95 -5.17
N TYR A 74 -6.93 -0.01 -4.25
CA TYR A 74 -8.09 -0.88 -4.17
C TYR A 74 -9.40 -0.13 -3.91
N LEU A 75 -9.38 0.88 -3.03
CA LEU A 75 -10.55 1.73 -2.79
C LEU A 75 -10.96 2.52 -4.05
N CYS A 76 -9.98 3.03 -4.80
CA CYS A 76 -10.24 3.72 -6.07
C CYS A 76 -10.82 2.75 -7.11
N GLU A 77 -10.27 1.54 -7.23
CA GLU A 77 -10.78 0.50 -8.14
C GLU A 77 -12.21 0.09 -7.82
N LEU A 78 -12.54 -0.09 -6.53
CA LEU A 78 -13.91 -0.38 -6.09
C LEU A 78 -14.89 0.76 -6.44
N ALA A 79 -14.40 1.98 -6.65
CA ALA A 79 -15.15 3.14 -7.10
C ALA A 79 -15.08 3.37 -8.62
N GLY A 80 -14.46 2.44 -9.38
CA GLY A 80 -14.29 2.54 -10.84
C GLY A 80 -13.23 3.54 -11.29
N GLN A 81 -12.34 3.98 -10.40
CA GLN A 81 -11.21 4.86 -10.71
C GLN A 81 -9.91 4.05 -10.69
N HIS A 82 -9.33 3.83 -11.87
CA HIS A 82 -8.07 3.13 -11.98
C HIS A 82 -6.89 4.09 -11.76
N VAL A 83 -5.91 3.64 -11.00
CA VAL A 83 -4.67 4.41 -10.77
C VAL A 83 -3.86 4.50 -12.07
N ASP A 84 -3.91 3.49 -12.95
CA ASP A 84 -3.28 3.46 -14.28
C ASP A 84 -1.84 4.00 -14.34
N ALA A 85 -1.02 3.72 -13.31
CA ALA A 85 0.30 4.31 -13.14
C ALA A 85 1.27 4.01 -14.30
N GLU A 86 1.11 2.87 -14.98
CA GLU A 86 1.96 2.47 -16.11
C GLU A 86 1.57 3.17 -17.43
N ASN A 87 0.29 3.53 -17.60
CA ASN A 87 -0.24 4.12 -18.83
C ASN A 87 -0.46 5.64 -18.72
N ASN A 88 -0.59 6.17 -17.51
CA ASN A 88 -0.87 7.57 -17.22
C ASN A 88 0.23 8.20 -16.36
N THR A 89 1.34 8.52 -17.02
CA THR A 89 2.53 9.15 -16.42
C THR A 89 2.45 10.66 -16.31
N ALA A 90 1.32 11.27 -16.71
CA ALA A 90 1.14 12.71 -16.61
C ALA A 90 1.08 13.13 -15.13
N MET A 91 2.11 13.86 -14.70
CA MET A 91 2.25 14.41 -13.36
C MET A 91 2.23 15.94 -13.37
N PRO A 92 1.78 16.59 -12.28
CA PRO A 92 1.87 18.04 -12.16
C PRO A 92 3.32 18.53 -12.32
N PRO A 93 3.58 19.65 -13.02
CA PRO A 93 4.93 20.17 -13.21
C PRO A 93 5.70 20.38 -11.91
N ALA A 94 5.02 20.85 -10.85
CA ALA A 94 5.62 21.01 -9.52
C ALA A 94 6.17 19.69 -8.94
N PHE A 95 5.45 18.58 -9.16
CA PHE A 95 5.91 17.27 -8.71
C PHE A 95 7.14 16.79 -9.50
N LEU A 96 7.16 17.02 -10.81
CA LEU A 96 8.29 16.67 -11.67
C LEU A 96 9.56 17.44 -11.28
N MET A 97 9.43 18.74 -10.97
CA MET A 97 10.55 19.54 -10.48
C MET A 97 11.08 19.00 -9.15
N GLN A 98 10.19 18.69 -8.19
CA GLN A 98 10.60 18.12 -6.91
C GLN A 98 11.35 16.78 -7.07
N GLN A 99 10.88 15.92 -7.98
CA GLN A 99 11.54 14.65 -8.30
C GLN A 99 12.93 14.86 -8.92
N MET A 100 13.11 15.89 -9.74
CA MET A 100 14.43 16.24 -10.29
C MET A 100 15.38 16.73 -9.21
N GLU A 101 14.93 17.64 -8.34
CA GLU A 101 15.72 18.18 -7.22
C GLU A 101 16.18 17.05 -6.28
N TRP A 102 15.29 16.10 -5.99
CA TRP A 102 15.62 14.94 -5.18
C TRP A 102 16.66 14.03 -5.84
N ARG A 103 16.54 13.79 -7.15
CA ARG A 103 17.54 13.00 -7.89
C ARG A 103 18.90 13.67 -7.88
N GLU A 104 18.96 14.98 -8.11
CA GLU A 104 20.20 15.76 -8.03
C GLU A 104 20.79 15.70 -6.61
N ALA A 105 19.98 15.87 -5.57
CA ALA A 105 20.42 15.76 -4.18
C ALA A 105 20.99 14.36 -3.85
N LEU A 106 20.38 13.30 -4.37
CA LEU A 106 20.88 11.93 -4.20
C LEU A 106 22.21 11.72 -4.94
N ASP A 107 22.30 12.23 -6.17
CA ASP A 107 23.49 12.17 -7.01
C ASP A 107 24.65 13.01 -6.46
N ASP A 108 24.37 14.05 -5.67
CA ASP A 108 25.36 14.91 -5.00
C ASP A 108 25.72 14.44 -3.59
N ALA A 109 24.90 13.60 -2.97
CA ALA A 109 25.19 13.04 -1.65
C ALA A 109 26.46 12.15 -1.70
N ARG A 110 27.43 12.49 -0.85
CA ARG A 110 28.74 11.80 -0.70
C ARG A 110 28.90 11.13 0.65
N THR A 111 28.06 11.47 1.63
CA THR A 111 28.15 10.94 3.00
C THR A 111 26.83 10.31 3.43
N PRO A 112 26.85 9.32 4.36
CA PRO A 112 25.63 8.76 4.94
C PRO A 112 24.70 9.84 5.51
N ALA A 113 25.25 10.82 6.24
CA ALA A 113 24.46 11.91 6.83
C ALA A 113 23.69 12.75 5.79
N GLN A 114 24.22 12.95 4.58
CA GLN A 114 23.50 13.65 3.51
C GLN A 114 22.35 12.80 2.96
N VAL A 115 22.57 11.49 2.81
CA VAL A 115 21.53 10.56 2.34
C VAL A 115 20.44 10.38 3.40
N GLU A 116 20.80 10.33 4.69
CA GLU A 116 19.84 10.31 5.81
C GLU A 116 18.96 11.56 5.86
N ALA A 117 19.54 12.74 5.62
CA ALA A 117 18.77 13.99 5.53
C ALA A 117 17.75 13.94 4.38
N LEU A 118 18.18 13.47 3.21
CA LEU A 118 17.29 13.26 2.06
C LEU A 118 16.20 12.21 2.36
N ALA A 119 16.55 11.11 3.02
CA ALA A 119 15.60 10.09 3.44
C ALA A 119 14.53 10.67 4.38
N ALA A 120 14.93 11.55 5.31
CA ALA A 120 14.01 12.24 6.20
C ALA A 120 13.05 13.17 5.46
N ASP A 121 13.54 13.89 4.44
CA ASP A 121 12.74 14.78 3.60
C ASP A 121 11.71 14.00 2.76
N VAL A 122 12.14 12.92 2.11
CA VAL A 122 11.28 12.02 1.33
C VAL A 122 10.23 11.37 2.25
N ALA A 123 10.63 10.90 3.43
CA ALA A 123 9.69 10.36 4.41
C ALA A 123 8.68 11.42 4.89
N GLY A 124 9.10 12.69 5.01
CA GLY A 124 8.22 13.82 5.29
C GLY A 124 7.18 14.06 4.21
N HIS A 125 7.59 14.03 2.94
CA HIS A 125 6.69 14.15 1.80
C HIS A 125 5.69 12.99 1.76
N ARG A 126 6.17 11.75 1.90
CA ARG A 126 5.36 10.55 1.98
C ARG A 126 4.27 10.63 3.05
N ARG A 127 4.60 11.13 4.26
CA ARG A 127 3.60 11.32 5.32
C ARG A 127 2.51 12.31 4.93
N ARG A 128 2.87 13.41 4.26
CA ARG A 128 1.89 14.40 3.75
C ARG A 128 0.99 13.80 2.66
N ASP A 129 1.55 13.01 1.76
CA ASP A 129 0.78 12.34 0.71
C ASP A 129 -0.22 11.35 1.28
N LEU A 130 0.19 10.55 2.27
CA LEU A 130 -0.70 9.59 2.95
C LEU A 130 -1.85 10.30 3.69
N GLU A 131 -1.58 11.43 4.32
CA GLU A 131 -2.63 12.22 4.97
C GLU A 131 -3.57 12.87 3.94
N ALA A 132 -3.04 13.38 2.83
CA ALA A 132 -3.85 13.90 1.74
C ALA A 132 -4.76 12.81 1.15
N LEU A 133 -4.26 11.59 0.97
CA LEU A 133 -5.05 10.43 0.54
C LEU A 133 -6.17 10.11 1.53
N ARG A 134 -5.88 10.12 2.83
CA ARG A 134 -6.90 9.93 3.87
C ARG A 134 -8.02 10.95 3.73
N VAL A 135 -7.70 12.23 3.57
CA VAL A 135 -8.69 13.30 3.39
C VAL A 135 -9.48 13.13 2.09
N LEU A 136 -8.81 12.86 0.98
CA LEU A 136 -9.44 12.69 -0.34
C LEU A 136 -10.43 11.53 -0.33
N ILE A 137 -10.04 10.39 0.24
CA ILE A 137 -10.84 9.17 0.25
C ILE A 137 -11.91 9.19 1.34
N ASP A 138 -11.52 9.44 2.60
CA ASP A 138 -12.40 9.21 3.76
C ASP A 138 -13.31 10.40 4.05
N GLU A 139 -12.89 11.62 3.74
CA GLU A 139 -13.65 12.83 4.06
C GLU A 139 -14.34 13.42 2.84
N ARG A 140 -13.66 13.47 1.68
CA ARG A 140 -14.18 14.11 0.47
C ARG A 140 -14.86 13.13 -0.50
N GLY A 141 -14.46 11.85 -0.47
CA GLY A 141 -14.90 10.85 -1.44
C GLY A 141 -14.42 11.11 -2.87
N ASP A 142 -13.37 11.92 -3.05
CA ASP A 142 -12.83 12.28 -4.37
C ASP A 142 -11.82 11.23 -4.84
N MET A 143 -12.36 10.14 -5.40
CA MET A 143 -11.58 8.98 -5.83
C MET A 143 -10.72 9.28 -7.07
N ALA A 144 -11.12 10.24 -7.91
CA ALA A 144 -10.33 10.64 -9.07
C ALA A 144 -9.07 11.40 -8.65
N ALA A 145 -9.21 12.36 -7.73
CA ALA A 145 -8.06 13.03 -7.14
C ALA A 145 -7.19 12.08 -6.32
N ALA A 146 -7.80 11.14 -5.58
CA ALA A 146 -7.06 10.11 -4.86
C ALA A 146 -6.22 9.22 -5.80
N ALA A 147 -6.78 8.80 -6.94
CA ALA A 147 -6.06 8.02 -7.94
C ALA A 147 -4.86 8.79 -8.53
N GLN A 148 -4.99 10.10 -8.76
CA GLN A 148 -3.86 10.95 -9.17
C GLN A 148 -2.80 11.05 -8.08
N GLN A 149 -3.21 11.26 -6.83
CA GLN A 149 -2.30 11.35 -5.69
C GLN A 149 -1.57 10.02 -5.42
N LEU A 150 -2.24 8.89 -5.58
CA LEU A 150 -1.64 7.55 -5.48
C LEU A 150 -0.56 7.35 -6.53
N ARG A 151 -0.80 7.75 -7.78
CA ARG A 151 0.23 7.69 -8.82
C ARG A 151 1.47 8.48 -8.42
N ALA A 152 1.32 9.71 -7.94
CA ALA A 152 2.46 10.51 -7.47
C ALA A 152 3.21 9.81 -6.34
N LEU A 153 2.49 9.25 -5.36
CA LEU A 153 3.07 8.50 -4.25
C LEU A 153 3.88 7.28 -4.72
N MET A 154 3.47 6.59 -5.79
CA MET A 154 4.25 5.46 -6.37
C MET A 154 5.66 5.89 -6.81
N PHE A 155 5.81 7.10 -7.36
CA PHE A 155 7.13 7.64 -7.71
C PHE A 155 7.94 8.00 -6.47
N VAL A 156 7.29 8.49 -5.41
CA VAL A 156 7.94 8.76 -4.12
C VAL A 156 8.44 7.47 -3.48
N GLU A 157 7.65 6.39 -3.46
CA GLU A 157 8.06 5.08 -2.93
C GLU A 157 9.24 4.48 -3.71
N ARG A 158 9.21 4.59 -5.05
CA ARG A 158 10.34 4.17 -5.87
C ARG A 158 11.60 4.96 -5.56
N PHE A 159 11.49 6.28 -5.38
CA PHE A 159 12.62 7.12 -5.04
C PHE A 159 13.15 6.83 -3.63
N ALA A 160 12.27 6.59 -2.65
CA ALA A 160 12.67 6.17 -1.31
C ALA A 160 13.54 4.90 -1.35
N ALA A 161 13.16 3.90 -2.15
CA ALA A 161 13.99 2.71 -2.36
C ALA A 161 15.33 2.99 -3.05
N ASP A 162 15.43 4.03 -3.89
CA ASP A 162 16.71 4.48 -4.47
C ASP A 162 17.61 5.10 -3.37
N VAL A 163 17.03 5.90 -2.47
CA VAL A 163 17.71 6.53 -1.33
C VAL A 163 18.23 5.47 -0.36
N ASP A 164 17.41 4.48 0.01
CA ASP A 164 17.80 3.40 0.93
C ASP A 164 18.98 2.60 0.37
N ARG A 165 18.94 2.23 -0.91
CA ARG A 165 20.05 1.54 -1.58
C ARG A 165 21.34 2.36 -1.61
N ARG A 166 21.22 3.68 -1.76
CA ARG A 166 22.38 4.58 -1.74
C ARG A 166 22.99 4.67 -0.35
N LEU A 167 22.17 4.69 0.71
CA LEU A 167 22.63 4.70 2.08
C LEU A 167 23.40 3.41 2.40
N GLU A 168 22.80 2.25 2.10
CA GLU A 168 23.44 0.93 2.27
C GLU A 168 24.80 0.85 1.56
N ALA A 169 24.92 1.44 0.36
CA ALA A 169 26.17 1.43 -0.40
C ALA A 169 27.26 2.35 0.16
N LEU A 170 26.92 3.35 0.98
CA LEU A 170 27.89 4.25 1.63
C LEU A 170 28.32 3.77 3.03
N GLU A 171 27.54 2.88 3.63
CA GLU A 171 27.84 2.27 4.95
C GLU A 171 28.73 1.02 4.87
N GLN A 172 28.88 0.45 3.66
CA GLN A 172 29.76 -0.69 3.35
C GLN A 172 31.20 -0.24 3.08
#